data_AF-A0A7V9G7J6-F1
#
_entry.id   AF-A0A7V9G7J6-F1
#
_cell.length_a   1.000
_cell.length_b   1.000
_cell.length_c   1.000
_cell.angle_alpha   90.00
_cell.angle_beta   90.00
_cell.angle_gamma   90.00
#
_symmetry.space_group_name_H-M   'P 1'
#
loop_
_entity.id
_entity.type
_entity.pdbx_description
1 polymer ?
#
loop_
_entity_poly.entity_id
_entity_poly.type
_entity_poly.pdbx_seq_one_letter_code
_entity_poly.pdbx_strand_id
1 'polypeptide(L)'
;MTDTRCLLPLHLLVLCLIARISPAGEAAWQPTEAEHASIVALVDRCVALGYPDTRGAEFTRGTATVTAQVGGQRADPPLSTRLSTTQMSGDGVVTYVFSVRGVHARLADGSWLLGLRHALRPDATLTIAVDGPRVDPATLAAEAAAAKPFQAEKDAAKYLAAIPADQRARTAAVLDATVPMSFLLKLNPDDMPLAAVALTRAGCEQAPLLAWAIADQRARSYWQQRYWTDAAPPFDPTGAYAWSEQAEQDWRAALGSPVVEDPATALRRAWHRQFRAWLLTTEPGCPLDADAATAAATATLDPGDPQGHGARIAALRDALKIPAVPAKKSFLSDALRAWGPPPAGQPEFRVTASAGSMSTSFLQEAPAYAPAISDADRLIELVGDARPSRFHDFAGPRTIGDNALRALAQLMQKDPRAAISRDGDRPWTDREQSETAAALQTWWQEHRAGAMAQMVEGDVKP
;
A
#
# COMPACT_ATOMS: atom_id res chain seq x y z
N MET A 1 69.69 1.40 -19.72
CA MET A 1 69.12 1.66 -21.06
C MET A 1 68.25 0.48 -21.44
N THR A 2 66.95 0.56 -21.14
CA THR A 2 65.93 -0.38 -21.63
C THR A 2 64.65 0.43 -21.78
N ASP A 3 64.26 0.62 -23.03
CA ASP A 3 63.12 1.41 -23.49
C ASP A 3 61.80 0.88 -22.92
N THR A 4 61.05 1.76 -22.26
CA THR A 4 59.67 1.52 -21.80
C THR A 4 58.74 2.49 -22.52
N ARG A 5 58.61 2.33 -23.84
CA ARG A 5 57.66 3.09 -24.67
C ARG A 5 56.95 2.13 -25.63
N CYS A 6 55.65 2.34 -25.79
CA CYS A 6 54.72 1.67 -26.73
C CYS A 6 54.01 0.38 -26.28
N LEU A 7 53.13 0.48 -25.26
CA LEU A 7 52.00 -0.47 -25.11
C LEU A 7 50.63 0.21 -24.91
N LEU A 8 50.54 1.55 -24.96
CA LEU A 8 49.25 2.25 -24.82
C LEU A 8 48.27 2.13 -26.00
N PRO A 9 48.67 2.04 -27.29
CA PRO A 9 47.69 2.06 -28.38
C PRO A 9 46.98 0.71 -28.61
N LEU A 10 47.52 -0.41 -28.08
CA LEU A 10 46.92 -1.73 -28.28
C LEU A 10 45.73 -2.01 -27.35
N HIS A 11 45.73 -1.45 -26.13
CA HIS A 11 44.61 -1.62 -25.19
C HIS A 11 43.39 -0.77 -25.57
N LEU A 12 43.60 0.41 -26.16
CA LEU A 12 42.51 1.23 -26.72
C LEU A 12 41.87 0.56 -27.95
N LEU A 13 42.67 -0.08 -28.81
CA LEU A 13 42.15 -0.79 -29.98
C LEU A 13 41.34 -2.04 -29.60
N VAL A 14 41.77 -2.78 -28.56
CA VAL A 14 41.05 -3.96 -28.04
C VAL A 14 39.76 -3.57 -27.31
N LEU A 15 39.73 -2.45 -26.58
CA LEU A 15 38.48 -1.91 -26.01
C LEU A 15 37.50 -1.43 -27.10
N CYS A 16 38.00 -0.82 -28.19
CA CYS A 16 37.17 -0.45 -29.33
C CYS A 16 36.69 -1.66 -30.17
N LEU A 17 37.45 -2.76 -30.19
CA LEU A 17 37.03 -4.00 -30.87
C LEU A 17 36.03 -4.80 -30.04
N ILE A 18 36.21 -4.88 -28.72
CA ILE A 18 35.24 -5.54 -27.82
C ILE A 18 33.92 -4.75 -27.80
N ALA A 19 33.96 -3.42 -27.88
CA ALA A 19 32.75 -2.59 -28.04
C ALA A 19 32.05 -2.75 -29.40
N ARG A 20 32.67 -3.37 -30.41
CA ARG A 20 32.10 -3.63 -31.74
C ARG A 20 31.71 -5.09 -31.99
N ILE A 21 32.03 -5.99 -31.06
CA ILE A 21 31.56 -7.39 -31.03
C ILE A 21 30.54 -7.55 -29.91
N SER A 22 29.77 -6.50 -29.60
CA SER A 22 28.39 -6.76 -29.19
C SER A 22 27.70 -7.38 -30.41
N PRO A 23 27.11 -8.60 -30.30
CA PRO A 23 26.35 -9.18 -31.39
C PRO A 23 25.39 -8.12 -31.91
N ALA A 24 25.33 -7.94 -33.24
CA ALA A 24 24.48 -6.97 -33.92
C ALA A 24 23.14 -6.91 -33.17
N GLY A 25 22.96 -5.80 -32.46
CA GLY A 25 22.05 -5.75 -31.32
C GLY A 25 20.67 -6.20 -31.73
N GLU A 26 20.18 -7.26 -31.10
CA GLU A 26 18.73 -7.41 -30.98
C GLU A 26 18.22 -6.06 -30.52
N ALA A 27 17.40 -5.41 -31.34
CA ALA A 27 16.85 -4.12 -31.02
C ALA A 27 16.26 -4.23 -29.62
N ALA A 28 16.83 -3.48 -28.67
CA ALA A 28 16.37 -3.51 -27.29
C ALA A 28 14.86 -3.37 -27.32
N TRP A 29 14.14 -4.36 -26.77
CA TRP A 29 12.69 -4.42 -26.86
C TRP A 29 12.11 -3.07 -26.43
N GLN A 30 11.20 -2.52 -27.23
CA GLN A 30 10.50 -1.27 -26.94
C GLN A 30 9.00 -1.53 -26.79
N PRO A 31 8.32 -0.78 -25.91
CA PRO A 31 6.87 -0.69 -25.93
C PRO A 31 6.31 -0.41 -27.31
N THR A 32 5.14 -0.98 -27.61
CA THR A 32 4.37 -0.52 -28.77
C THR A 32 3.88 0.91 -28.53
N GLU A 33 3.68 1.67 -29.62
CA GLU A 33 3.14 3.03 -29.53
C GLU A 33 1.77 3.07 -28.84
N ALA A 34 0.93 2.04 -29.07
CA ALA A 34 -0.38 1.90 -28.44
C ALA A 34 -0.29 1.65 -26.92
N GLU A 35 0.63 0.80 -26.46
CA GLU A 35 0.87 0.59 -25.03
C GLU A 35 1.37 1.88 -24.37
N HIS A 36 2.34 2.55 -25.00
CA HIS A 36 2.88 3.81 -24.51
C HIS A 36 1.80 4.89 -24.39
N ALA A 37 1.00 5.09 -25.46
CA ALA A 37 -0.11 6.04 -25.46
C ALA A 37 -1.15 5.74 -24.38
N SER A 38 -1.45 4.46 -24.14
CA SER A 38 -2.39 4.03 -23.09
C SER A 38 -1.89 4.37 -21.68
N ILE A 39 -0.60 4.19 -21.42
CA ILE A 39 0.03 4.58 -20.14
C ILE A 39 0.02 6.10 -19.96
N VAL A 40 0.39 6.86 -20.99
CA VAL A 40 0.38 8.33 -20.94
C VAL A 40 -1.04 8.85 -20.68
N ALA A 41 -2.05 8.30 -21.35
CA ALA A 41 -3.45 8.68 -21.13
C ALA A 41 -3.91 8.38 -19.69
N LEU A 42 -3.48 7.26 -19.11
CA LEU A 42 -3.72 6.92 -17.71
C LEU A 42 -3.03 7.91 -16.77
N VAL A 43 -1.79 8.31 -17.06
CA VAL A 43 -1.03 9.30 -16.29
C VAL A 43 -1.71 10.67 -16.33
N ASP A 44 -2.15 11.13 -17.50
CA ASP A 44 -2.88 12.39 -17.65
C ASP A 44 -4.19 12.37 -16.86
N ARG A 45 -4.91 11.22 -16.88
CA ARG A 45 -6.12 11.04 -16.08
C ARG A 45 -5.82 11.11 -14.58
N CYS A 46 -4.73 10.50 -14.11
CA CYS A 46 -4.31 10.55 -12.70
C CYS A 46 -4.03 11.99 -12.23
N VAL A 47 -3.33 12.78 -13.05
CA VAL A 47 -3.09 14.21 -12.78
C VAL A 47 -4.39 15.01 -12.77
N ALA A 48 -5.30 14.75 -13.73
CA ALA A 48 -6.61 15.40 -13.77
C ALA A 48 -7.48 15.10 -12.53
N LEU A 49 -7.19 14.01 -11.81
CA LEU A 49 -7.86 13.62 -10.56
C LEU A 49 -7.20 14.24 -9.32
N GLY A 50 -6.23 15.14 -9.51
CA GLY A 50 -5.60 15.92 -8.45
C GLY A 50 -4.20 15.46 -8.07
N TYR A 51 -3.65 14.41 -8.71
CA TYR A 51 -2.27 14.03 -8.42
C TYR A 51 -1.31 15.13 -8.89
N PRO A 52 -0.24 15.45 -8.13
CA PRO A 52 0.66 16.54 -8.48
C PRO A 52 1.22 16.46 -9.90
N ASP A 53 1.07 17.54 -10.68
CA ASP A 53 1.65 17.64 -12.01
C ASP A 53 3.12 18.03 -11.93
N THR A 54 4.00 17.12 -12.28
CA THR A 54 5.46 17.33 -12.28
C THR A 54 5.99 17.91 -13.58
N ARG A 55 5.13 18.27 -14.53
CA ARG A 55 5.54 18.97 -15.76
C ARG A 55 6.23 20.29 -15.39
N GLY A 56 7.50 20.41 -15.78
CA GLY A 56 8.32 21.60 -15.49
C GLY A 56 8.82 21.68 -14.03
N ALA A 57 8.69 20.62 -13.24
CA ALA A 57 9.25 20.57 -11.89
C ALA A 57 10.79 20.52 -11.91
N GLU A 58 11.42 21.07 -10.87
CA GLU A 58 12.86 20.89 -10.63
C GLU A 58 13.12 19.61 -9.85
N PHE A 59 13.95 18.72 -10.38
CA PHE A 59 14.27 17.44 -9.73
C PHE A 59 15.64 17.51 -9.04
N THR A 60 15.70 17.01 -7.80
CA THR A 60 16.93 16.91 -7.01
C THR A 60 17.06 15.50 -6.45
N ARG A 61 18.23 14.88 -6.60
CA ARG A 61 18.53 13.56 -6.03
C ARG A 61 19.35 13.72 -4.76
N GLY A 62 18.84 13.22 -3.64
CA GLY A 62 19.54 13.29 -2.37
C GLY A 62 18.66 13.06 -1.17
N THR A 63 18.97 13.72 -0.07
CA THR A 63 18.20 13.64 1.18
C THR A 63 17.44 14.94 1.39
N ALA A 64 16.12 14.84 1.47
CA ALA A 64 15.26 15.94 1.89
C ALA A 64 15.11 15.91 3.41
N THR A 65 15.46 17.01 4.07
CA THR A 65 15.19 17.28 5.48
C THR A 65 13.97 18.18 5.59
N VAL A 66 12.93 17.67 6.24
CA VAL A 66 11.71 18.43 6.53
C VAL A 66 11.72 18.78 8.00
N THR A 67 11.68 20.07 8.32
CA THR A 67 11.53 20.55 9.70
C THR A 67 10.16 21.18 9.86
N ALA A 68 9.35 20.63 10.76
CA ALA A 68 7.99 21.08 11.00
C ALA A 68 7.81 21.44 12.48
N GLN A 69 7.30 22.64 12.75
CA GLN A 69 6.93 23.11 14.08
C GLN A 69 5.42 23.03 14.24
N VAL A 70 4.97 22.21 15.19
CA VAL A 70 3.59 21.84 15.34
C VAL A 70 3.12 22.27 16.73
N GLY A 71 2.20 23.23 16.79
CA GLY A 71 1.72 23.81 18.05
C GLY A 71 0.71 22.94 18.80
N GLY A 72 0.78 22.94 20.13
CA GLY A 72 -0.17 22.28 21.02
C GLY A 72 0.09 20.80 21.27
N GLN A 73 -0.66 20.19 22.20
CA GLN A 73 -0.49 18.77 22.58
C GLN A 73 -0.96 17.75 21.52
N ARG A 74 -1.50 18.18 20.36
CA ARG A 74 -2.28 17.29 19.47
C ARG A 74 -2.29 17.65 17.97
N ALA A 75 -1.41 18.49 17.45
CA ALA A 75 -1.41 18.70 16.00
C ALA A 75 -0.66 17.57 15.28
N ASP A 76 -1.28 17.04 14.22
CA ASP A 76 -0.76 15.90 13.48
C ASP A 76 0.53 16.31 12.74
N PRO A 77 1.59 15.48 12.79
CA PRO A 77 2.80 15.77 12.03
C PRO A 77 2.50 15.76 10.53
N PRO A 78 3.18 16.60 9.71
CA PRO A 78 2.91 16.69 8.27
C PRO A 78 3.35 15.46 7.48
N LEU A 79 4.15 14.57 8.09
CA LEU A 79 4.57 13.29 7.56
C LEU A 79 4.42 12.21 8.63
N SER A 80 4.38 10.95 8.20
CA SER A 80 4.43 9.81 9.11
C SER A 80 5.60 9.93 10.10
N THR A 81 5.32 9.76 11.40
CA THR A 81 6.34 9.78 12.47
C THR A 81 7.41 8.71 12.28
N ARG A 82 7.15 7.68 11.47
CA ARG A 82 8.14 6.67 11.06
C ARG A 82 9.31 7.25 10.27
N LEU A 83 9.11 8.38 9.61
CA LEU A 83 10.15 9.11 8.88
C LEU A 83 10.87 10.13 9.77
N SER A 84 10.39 10.32 11.00
CA SER A 84 10.97 11.25 11.95
C SER A 84 12.28 10.68 12.48
N THR A 85 13.32 11.50 12.41
CA THR A 85 14.65 11.22 12.98
C THR A 85 14.83 11.87 14.34
N THR A 86 14.05 12.91 14.65
CA THR A 86 14.13 13.65 15.90
C THR A 86 12.79 14.29 16.22
N GLN A 87 12.40 14.22 17.49
CA GLN A 87 11.25 14.93 18.05
C GLN A 87 11.73 15.74 19.26
N MET A 88 11.50 17.05 19.25
CA MET A 88 11.81 17.94 20.36
C MET A 88 10.55 18.64 20.81
N SER A 89 10.28 18.68 22.11
CA SER A 89 9.16 19.42 22.70
C SER A 89 9.67 20.56 23.57
N GLY A 90 9.10 21.76 23.40
CA GLY A 90 9.42 22.95 24.18
C GLY A 90 8.34 24.00 24.02
N ASP A 91 8.02 24.75 25.08
CA ASP A 91 7.06 25.86 25.08
C ASP A 91 5.70 25.57 24.40
N GLY A 92 5.21 24.33 24.51
CA GLY A 92 3.95 23.91 23.89
C GLY A 92 4.02 23.71 22.37
N VAL A 93 5.21 23.66 21.78
CA VAL A 93 5.47 23.34 20.37
C VAL A 93 6.28 22.06 20.28
N VAL A 94 5.90 21.18 19.35
CA VAL A 94 6.66 19.99 18.99
C VAL A 94 7.34 20.24 17.66
N THR A 95 8.66 20.12 17.62
CA THR A 95 9.43 20.15 16.37
C THR A 95 9.70 18.72 15.91
N TYR A 96 9.29 18.42 14.68
CA TYR A 96 9.59 17.18 14.00
C TYR A 96 10.65 17.42 12.92
N VAL A 97 11.64 16.53 12.85
CA VAL A 97 12.64 16.51 11.78
C VAL A 97 12.56 15.19 11.03
N PHE A 98 12.14 15.23 9.78
CA PHE A 98 12.02 14.06 8.92
C PHE A 98 13.15 14.01 7.90
N SER A 99 13.56 12.80 7.52
CA SER A 99 14.56 12.58 6.47
C SER A 99 14.01 11.63 5.40
N VAL A 100 13.87 12.14 4.18
CA VAL A 100 13.41 11.35 3.02
C VAL A 100 14.55 11.26 2.00
N ARG A 101 15.00 10.04 1.70
CA ARG A 101 16.01 9.78 0.67
C ARG A 101 15.35 9.47 -0.67
N GLY A 102 15.98 9.86 -1.77
CA GLY A 102 15.53 9.51 -3.13
C GLY A 102 15.61 10.69 -4.08
N VAL A 103 14.66 10.75 -5.01
CA VAL A 103 14.46 11.90 -5.90
C VAL A 103 13.25 12.69 -5.45
N HIS A 104 13.41 14.00 -5.42
CA HIS A 104 12.42 14.97 -4.97
C HIS A 104 12.11 15.92 -6.10
N ALA A 105 10.84 16.25 -6.29
CA ALA A 105 10.41 17.22 -7.28
C ALA A 105 9.89 18.48 -6.57
N ARG A 106 10.44 19.65 -6.91
CA ARG A 106 9.85 20.94 -6.56
C ARG A 106 8.97 21.39 -7.71
N LEU A 107 7.67 21.48 -7.46
CA LEU A 107 6.66 21.80 -8.48
C LEU A 107 6.66 23.30 -8.78
N ALA A 108 6.01 23.68 -9.88
CA ALA A 108 5.92 25.06 -10.33
C ALA A 108 5.20 25.99 -9.33
N ASP A 109 4.30 25.47 -8.51
CA ASP A 109 3.59 26.22 -7.47
C ASP A 109 4.37 26.35 -6.15
N GLY A 110 5.60 25.81 -6.10
CA GLY A 110 6.48 25.81 -4.94
C GLY A 110 6.25 24.67 -3.94
N SER A 111 5.25 23.82 -4.16
CA SER A 111 5.08 22.58 -3.40
C SER A 111 6.15 21.54 -3.79
N TRP A 112 6.27 20.51 -2.97
CA TRP A 112 7.25 19.44 -3.10
C TRP A 112 6.58 18.08 -3.16
N LEU A 113 7.10 17.21 -4.01
CA LEU A 113 6.82 15.78 -4.02
C LEU A 113 8.10 15.04 -3.59
N LEU A 114 8.23 14.77 -2.29
CA LEU A 114 9.41 14.14 -1.69
C LEU A 114 9.40 12.63 -1.91
N GLY A 115 10.53 12.09 -2.36
CA GLY A 115 10.64 10.67 -2.74
C GLY A 115 9.62 10.25 -3.80
N LEU A 116 9.14 11.20 -4.61
CA LEU A 116 8.05 11.03 -5.60
C LEU A 116 6.72 10.51 -5.01
N ARG A 117 6.52 10.63 -3.69
CA ARG A 117 5.35 10.05 -3.00
C ARG A 117 4.67 10.98 -2.00
N HIS A 118 5.44 11.84 -1.33
CA HIS A 118 4.92 12.69 -0.24
C HIS A 118 4.75 14.11 -0.72
N ALA A 119 3.52 14.59 -0.80
CA ALA A 119 3.25 15.97 -1.20
C ALA A 119 3.26 16.88 0.04
N LEU A 120 4.06 17.95 -0.03
CA LEU A 120 4.16 18.95 1.03
C LEU A 120 4.24 20.34 0.43
N ARG A 121 3.63 21.31 1.11
CA ARG A 121 3.77 22.73 0.78
C ARG A 121 4.50 23.44 1.93
N PRO A 122 5.70 24.01 1.70
CA PRO A 122 6.38 24.81 2.71
C PRO A 122 5.53 26.01 3.15
N ASP A 123 5.63 26.34 4.44
CA ASP A 123 5.00 27.52 5.04
C ASP A 123 5.86 28.06 6.20
N ALA A 124 5.30 28.96 7.03
CA ALA A 124 6.02 29.56 8.15
C ALA A 124 6.45 28.55 9.23
N THR A 125 5.78 27.40 9.30
CA THR A 125 6.00 26.34 10.29
C THR A 125 6.64 25.09 9.70
N LEU A 126 6.66 24.95 8.37
CA LEU A 126 7.22 23.81 7.65
C LEU A 126 8.27 24.27 6.64
N THR A 127 9.51 23.83 6.84
CA THR A 127 10.63 24.08 5.93
C THR A 127 11.12 22.78 5.31
N ILE A 128 11.59 22.86 4.07
CA ILE A 128 12.16 21.73 3.32
C ILE A 128 13.51 22.16 2.78
N ALA A 129 14.55 21.41 3.14
CA ALA A 129 15.88 21.54 2.58
C ALA A 129 16.26 20.23 1.88
N VAL A 130 16.82 20.29 0.67
CA VAL A 130 17.28 19.10 -0.04
C VAL A 130 18.77 19.23 -0.30
N ASP A 131 19.54 18.30 0.24
CA ASP A 131 20.97 18.20 -0.04
C ASP A 131 21.20 17.17 -1.15
N GLY A 132 21.71 17.64 -2.29
CA GLY A 132 22.03 16.79 -3.44
C GLY A 132 22.07 17.53 -4.78
N PRO A 133 22.60 16.89 -5.84
CA PRO A 133 22.62 17.47 -7.17
C PRO A 133 21.22 17.55 -7.79
N ARG A 134 21.00 18.58 -8.61
CA ARG A 134 19.90 18.62 -9.57
C ARG A 134 20.05 17.48 -10.56
N VAL A 135 18.93 16.89 -10.96
CA VAL A 135 18.88 15.79 -11.93
C VAL A 135 17.92 16.15 -13.04
N ASP A 136 18.29 15.81 -14.28
CA ASP A 136 17.39 15.91 -15.42
C ASP A 136 16.59 14.60 -15.53
N PRO A 137 15.25 14.62 -15.46
CA PRO A 137 14.42 13.44 -15.68
C PRO A 137 14.75 12.69 -16.97
N ALA A 138 15.17 13.39 -18.03
CA ALA A 138 15.53 12.76 -19.31
C ALA A 138 16.83 11.92 -19.22
N THR A 139 17.75 12.25 -18.31
CA THR A 139 19.02 11.51 -18.12
C THR A 139 18.94 10.47 -17.00
N LEU A 140 17.88 10.49 -16.20
CA LEU A 140 17.76 9.70 -14.97
C LEU A 140 17.98 8.19 -15.20
N ALA A 141 17.46 7.64 -16.29
CA ALA A 141 17.63 6.22 -16.57
C ALA A 141 19.08 5.86 -16.91
N ALA A 142 19.76 6.68 -17.71
CA ALA A 142 21.18 6.50 -18.03
C ALA A 142 22.05 6.65 -16.78
N GLU A 143 21.74 7.63 -15.92
CA GLU A 143 22.40 7.79 -14.62
C GLU A 143 22.19 6.58 -13.72
N ALA A 144 20.98 6.03 -13.70
CA ALA A 144 20.64 4.86 -12.91
C ALA A 144 21.42 3.63 -13.38
N ALA A 145 21.44 3.37 -14.69
CA ALA A 145 22.21 2.29 -15.29
C ALA A 145 23.72 2.41 -15.00
N ALA A 146 24.27 3.63 -15.03
CA ALA A 146 25.68 3.87 -14.70
C ALA A 146 25.97 3.67 -13.20
N ALA A 147 25.09 4.13 -12.32
CA ALA A 147 25.28 4.05 -10.87
C ALA A 147 25.01 2.64 -10.31
N LYS A 148 24.12 1.88 -10.97
CA LYS A 148 23.69 0.53 -10.59
C LYS A 148 23.59 -0.35 -11.83
N PRO A 149 24.73 -0.76 -12.42
CA PRO A 149 24.71 -1.67 -13.55
C PRO A 149 23.97 -2.95 -13.18
N PHE A 150 23.05 -3.36 -14.05
CA PHE A 150 22.26 -4.56 -13.92
C PHE A 150 22.13 -5.18 -15.32
N GLN A 151 22.25 -6.51 -15.40
CA GLN A 151 22.07 -7.27 -16.63
C GLN A 151 21.14 -8.43 -16.33
N ALA A 152 19.88 -8.33 -16.75
CA ALA A 152 18.81 -9.26 -16.39
C ALA A 152 19.14 -10.71 -16.76
N GLU A 153 19.73 -10.94 -17.93
CA GLU A 153 20.13 -12.28 -18.39
C GLU A 153 21.15 -12.94 -17.46
N LYS A 154 21.99 -12.16 -16.79
CA LYS A 154 23.01 -12.63 -15.86
C LYS A 154 22.50 -12.62 -14.43
N ASP A 155 22.08 -11.45 -13.96
CA ASP A 155 21.76 -11.17 -12.56
C ASP A 155 20.38 -11.72 -12.16
N ALA A 156 19.51 -11.99 -13.15
CA ALA A 156 18.18 -12.57 -12.96
C ALA A 156 17.92 -13.79 -13.85
N ALA A 157 18.97 -14.53 -14.25
CA ALA A 157 18.87 -15.70 -15.11
C ALA A 157 17.84 -16.75 -14.63
N LYS A 158 17.91 -17.10 -13.33
CA LYS A 158 16.96 -18.04 -12.70
C LYS A 158 15.53 -17.55 -12.81
N TYR A 159 15.34 -16.24 -12.69
CA TYR A 159 14.04 -15.63 -12.80
C TYR A 159 13.54 -15.69 -14.25
N LEU A 160 14.33 -15.26 -15.24
CA LEU A 160 13.95 -15.31 -16.65
C LEU A 160 13.64 -16.74 -17.14
N ALA A 161 14.29 -17.76 -16.56
CA ALA A 161 13.99 -19.16 -16.87
C ALA A 161 12.55 -19.56 -16.52
N ALA A 162 11.93 -18.93 -15.52
CA ALA A 162 10.54 -19.19 -15.10
C ALA A 162 9.49 -18.42 -15.94
N ILE A 163 9.92 -17.51 -16.81
CA ILE A 163 9.05 -16.73 -17.70
C ILE A 163 8.83 -17.50 -19.02
N PRO A 164 7.60 -17.47 -19.60
CA PRO A 164 7.34 -18.01 -20.94
C PRO A 164 8.37 -17.53 -21.96
N ALA A 165 8.86 -18.43 -22.80
CA ALA A 165 10.01 -18.18 -23.66
C ALA A 165 9.81 -16.96 -24.59
N ASP A 166 8.60 -16.76 -25.09
CA ASP A 166 8.16 -15.66 -25.93
C ASP A 166 8.10 -14.29 -25.20
N GLN A 167 8.16 -14.28 -23.86
CA GLN A 167 8.12 -13.08 -23.03
C GLN A 167 9.48 -12.70 -22.42
N ARG A 168 10.47 -13.61 -22.42
CA ARG A 168 11.76 -13.42 -21.73
C ARG A 168 12.52 -12.19 -22.18
N ALA A 169 12.63 -11.96 -23.49
CA ALA A 169 13.37 -10.82 -24.03
C ALA A 169 12.75 -9.48 -23.58
N ARG A 170 11.41 -9.38 -23.64
CA ARG A 170 10.66 -8.22 -23.12
C ARG A 170 10.92 -8.02 -21.63
N THR A 171 10.79 -9.08 -20.84
CA THR A 171 11.01 -9.03 -19.39
C THR A 171 12.44 -8.60 -19.06
N ALA A 172 13.45 -9.14 -19.76
CA ALA A 172 14.85 -8.78 -19.56
C ALA A 172 15.07 -7.28 -19.81
N ALA A 173 14.57 -6.75 -20.93
CA ALA A 173 14.67 -5.33 -21.26
C ALA A 173 13.98 -4.43 -20.21
N VAL A 174 12.81 -4.84 -19.71
CA VAL A 174 12.11 -4.12 -18.62
C VAL A 174 12.95 -4.11 -17.35
N LEU A 175 13.52 -5.25 -16.96
CA LEU A 175 14.37 -5.31 -15.76
C LEU A 175 15.63 -4.47 -15.91
N ASP A 176 16.30 -4.53 -17.06
CA ASP A 176 17.50 -3.74 -17.34
C ASP A 176 17.27 -2.24 -17.21
N ALA A 177 16.10 -1.75 -17.64
CA ALA A 177 15.73 -0.36 -17.47
C ALA A 177 15.30 -0.01 -16.03
N THR A 178 14.45 -0.85 -15.43
CA THR A 178 13.70 -0.46 -14.21
C THR A 178 14.39 -0.84 -12.91
N VAL A 179 15.19 -1.91 -12.87
CA VAL A 179 15.92 -2.32 -11.66
C VAL A 179 16.92 -1.24 -11.24
N PRO A 180 17.81 -0.72 -12.14
CA PRO A 180 18.69 0.38 -11.79
C PRO A 180 17.93 1.62 -11.30
N MET A 181 16.84 1.98 -11.99
CA MET A 181 15.99 3.11 -11.60
C MET A 181 15.43 2.93 -10.19
N SER A 182 14.85 1.76 -9.88
CA SER A 182 14.29 1.50 -8.55
C SER A 182 15.34 1.60 -7.44
N PHE A 183 16.57 1.12 -7.67
CA PHE A 183 17.67 1.22 -6.72
C PHE A 183 18.21 2.64 -6.54
N LEU A 184 18.30 3.41 -7.63
CA LEU A 184 18.73 4.80 -7.60
C LEU A 184 17.70 5.66 -6.86
N LEU A 185 16.43 5.45 -7.17
CA LEU A 185 15.29 6.21 -6.65
C LEU A 185 14.86 5.78 -5.24
N LYS A 186 15.36 4.62 -4.75
CA LYS A 186 14.96 4.02 -3.46
C LYS A 186 13.45 3.71 -3.40
N LEU A 187 12.89 3.29 -4.53
CA LEU A 187 11.48 2.94 -4.61
C LEU A 187 11.25 1.56 -4.00
N ASN A 188 10.28 1.47 -3.10
CA ASN A 188 9.66 0.19 -2.78
C ASN A 188 8.67 -0.16 -3.91
N PRO A 189 8.27 -1.43 -3.99
CA PRO A 189 7.15 -1.88 -4.83
C PRO A 189 5.94 -0.95 -4.90
N ASP A 190 5.45 -0.51 -3.74
CA ASP A 190 4.24 0.31 -3.64
C ASP A 190 4.50 1.78 -4.03
N ASP A 191 5.77 2.22 -4.09
CA ASP A 191 6.15 3.57 -4.55
C ASP A 191 6.25 3.66 -6.10
N MET A 192 6.44 2.52 -6.79
CA MET A 192 6.62 2.50 -8.26
C MET A 192 5.48 3.13 -9.05
N PRO A 193 4.18 2.91 -8.72
CA PRO A 193 3.08 3.51 -9.47
C PRO A 193 3.10 5.04 -9.39
N LEU A 194 3.50 5.61 -8.26
CA LEU A 194 3.59 7.06 -8.06
C LEU A 194 4.77 7.65 -8.84
N ALA A 195 5.92 6.97 -8.78
CA ALA A 195 7.10 7.34 -9.56
C ALA A 195 6.83 7.28 -11.07
N ALA A 196 6.06 6.29 -11.54
CA ALA A 196 5.66 6.19 -12.94
C ALA A 196 4.87 7.42 -13.41
N VAL A 197 3.91 7.92 -12.61
CA VAL A 197 3.19 9.18 -12.91
C VAL A 197 4.17 10.35 -12.95
N ALA A 198 4.90 10.56 -11.85
CA ALA A 198 5.76 11.72 -11.67
C ALA A 198 6.85 11.82 -12.74
N LEU A 199 7.46 10.70 -13.13
CA LEU A 199 8.53 10.71 -14.11
C LEU A 199 8.01 10.76 -15.56
N THR A 200 6.87 10.11 -15.85
CA THR A 200 6.24 10.21 -17.18
C THR A 200 5.80 11.65 -17.45
N ARG A 201 5.19 12.31 -16.46
CA ARG A 201 4.80 13.73 -16.54
C ARG A 201 5.98 14.69 -16.69
N ALA A 202 7.12 14.32 -16.12
CA ALA A 202 8.36 15.08 -16.23
C ALA A 202 9.11 14.86 -17.55
N GLY A 203 8.63 13.98 -18.43
CA GLY A 203 9.26 13.69 -19.72
C GLY A 203 10.40 12.67 -19.67
N CYS A 204 10.50 11.85 -18.62
CA CYS A 204 11.44 10.73 -18.60
C CYS A 204 10.95 9.63 -19.57
N GLU A 205 11.68 9.46 -20.68
CA GLU A 205 11.32 8.55 -21.78
C GLU A 205 11.14 7.09 -21.33
N GLN A 206 11.92 6.64 -20.34
CA GLN A 206 11.86 5.27 -19.83
C GLN A 206 10.90 5.10 -18.65
N ALA A 207 10.31 6.18 -18.11
CA ALA A 207 9.38 6.10 -16.99
C ALA A 207 8.14 5.22 -17.26
N PRO A 208 7.57 5.19 -18.48
CA PRO A 208 6.51 4.25 -18.81
C PRO A 208 6.91 2.81 -18.50
N LEU A 209 8.17 2.40 -18.67
CA LEU A 209 8.67 1.04 -18.38
C LEU A 209 8.42 0.62 -16.92
N LEU A 210 8.28 1.57 -15.99
CA LEU A 210 7.88 1.27 -14.61
C LEU A 210 6.48 0.61 -14.54
N ALA A 211 5.56 0.93 -15.45
CA ALA A 211 4.26 0.26 -15.58
C ALA A 211 4.40 -1.24 -15.90
N TRP A 212 5.40 -1.61 -16.71
CA TRP A 212 5.71 -3.01 -17.00
C TRP A 212 6.35 -3.70 -15.82
N ALA A 213 7.25 -3.04 -15.10
CA ALA A 213 7.82 -3.59 -13.86
C ALA A 213 6.72 -3.85 -12.82
N ILE A 214 5.72 -2.95 -12.73
CA ILE A 214 4.53 -3.15 -11.91
C ILE A 214 3.73 -4.36 -12.38
N ALA A 215 3.47 -4.50 -13.68
CA ALA A 215 2.77 -5.66 -14.24
C ALA A 215 3.48 -6.98 -13.92
N ASP A 216 4.80 -7.01 -14.11
CA ASP A 216 5.62 -8.16 -13.81
C ASP A 216 5.56 -8.49 -12.31
N GLN A 217 5.76 -7.49 -11.45
CA GLN A 217 5.73 -7.67 -10.01
C GLN A 217 4.37 -8.21 -9.53
N ARG A 218 3.28 -7.63 -10.03
CA ARG A 218 1.92 -8.06 -9.72
C ARG A 218 1.72 -9.52 -10.08
N ALA A 219 2.22 -9.96 -11.23
CA ALA A 219 2.12 -11.33 -11.70
C ALA A 219 2.70 -12.38 -10.73
N ARG A 220 3.58 -12.02 -9.79
CA ARG A 220 4.15 -12.98 -8.81
C ARG A 220 3.76 -12.72 -7.38
N SER A 221 3.21 -11.56 -7.08
CA SER A 221 2.81 -11.25 -5.73
C SER A 221 1.39 -11.74 -5.54
N TYR A 222 1.28 -12.88 -4.86
CA TYR A 222 0.02 -13.40 -4.34
C TYR A 222 -0.83 -12.28 -3.75
N TRP A 223 -0.22 -11.42 -2.95
CA TRP A 223 -0.88 -10.31 -2.31
C TRP A 223 -1.28 -9.20 -3.28
N GLN A 224 -0.50 -8.93 -4.32
CA GLN A 224 -0.91 -7.95 -5.33
C GLN A 224 -1.96 -8.48 -6.31
N GLN A 225 -2.16 -9.80 -6.42
CA GLN A 225 -3.17 -10.41 -7.31
C GLN A 225 -4.44 -10.89 -6.58
N ARG A 226 -4.32 -11.55 -5.43
CA ARG A 226 -5.45 -12.13 -4.68
C ARG A 226 -6.55 -11.13 -4.38
N TYR A 227 -6.21 -9.95 -3.88
CA TYR A 227 -7.20 -8.90 -3.57
C TYR A 227 -7.98 -8.41 -4.80
N TRP A 228 -7.49 -8.74 -5.99
CA TRP A 228 -7.98 -8.27 -7.27
C TRP A 228 -8.72 -9.31 -8.09
N THR A 229 -8.75 -10.56 -7.68
CA THR A 229 -9.44 -11.63 -8.41
C THR A 229 -10.41 -12.40 -7.54
N ASP A 230 -10.21 -12.41 -6.23
CA ASP A 230 -10.93 -13.30 -5.32
C ASP A 230 -12.02 -12.57 -4.54
N ALA A 231 -12.99 -13.35 -4.05
CA ALA A 231 -13.94 -12.87 -3.06
C ALA A 231 -13.20 -12.35 -1.82
N ALA A 232 -13.80 -11.38 -1.13
CA ALA A 232 -13.25 -10.84 0.09
C ALA A 232 -12.92 -11.96 1.10
N PRO A 233 -11.79 -11.87 1.83
CA PRO A 233 -11.53 -12.83 2.88
C PRO A 233 -12.68 -12.81 3.90
N PRO A 234 -13.01 -13.97 4.49
CA PRO A 234 -13.96 -14.06 5.59
C PRO A 234 -13.67 -13.04 6.69
N PHE A 235 -14.72 -12.50 7.30
CA PHE A 235 -14.55 -11.73 8.52
C PHE A 235 -14.19 -12.66 9.67
N ASP A 236 -13.04 -12.41 10.30
CA ASP A 236 -12.66 -13.07 11.54
C ASP A 236 -12.80 -12.07 12.71
N PRO A 237 -13.78 -12.28 13.62
CA PRO A 237 -14.00 -11.41 14.76
C PRO A 237 -12.87 -11.49 15.80
N THR A 238 -11.99 -12.48 15.74
CA THR A 238 -10.80 -12.56 16.59
C THR A 238 -9.62 -11.73 16.05
N GLY A 239 -9.69 -11.31 14.79
CA GLY A 239 -8.61 -10.62 14.09
C GLY A 239 -7.48 -11.54 13.64
N ALA A 240 -7.60 -12.86 13.84
CA ALA A 240 -6.64 -13.86 13.42
C ALA A 240 -6.86 -14.26 11.96
N TYR A 241 -6.61 -13.34 11.02
CA TYR A 241 -6.50 -13.76 9.63
C TYR A 241 -5.37 -14.78 9.53
N ALA A 242 -5.70 -16.06 9.42
CA ALA A 242 -4.72 -17.13 9.32
C ALA A 242 -4.01 -16.95 7.97
N TRP A 243 -2.85 -16.31 8.04
CA TRP A 243 -1.97 -16.13 6.90
C TRP A 243 -1.24 -17.43 6.67
N SER A 244 -1.95 -18.40 6.11
CA SER A 244 -1.29 -19.64 5.78
C SER A 244 -0.38 -19.35 4.59
N GLU A 245 0.93 -19.43 4.84
CA GLU A 245 1.94 -19.63 3.82
C GLU A 245 1.47 -20.71 2.82
N GLN A 246 0.72 -21.71 3.32
CA GLN A 246 0.01 -22.70 2.54
C GLN A 246 -0.93 -22.10 1.49
N ALA A 247 -1.78 -21.10 1.79
CA ALA A 247 -2.67 -20.51 0.79
C ALA A 247 -1.90 -19.75 -0.30
N GLU A 248 -0.77 -19.13 0.04
CA GLU A 248 0.15 -18.55 -0.95
C GLU A 248 0.82 -19.63 -1.80
N GLN A 249 1.26 -20.74 -1.19
CA GLN A 249 1.83 -21.89 -1.88
C GLN A 249 0.81 -22.57 -2.81
N ASP A 250 -0.41 -22.79 -2.35
CA ASP A 250 -1.52 -23.38 -3.10
C ASP A 250 -1.90 -22.48 -4.28
N TRP A 251 -1.97 -21.17 -4.07
CA TRP A 251 -2.19 -20.20 -5.13
C TRP A 251 -1.08 -20.24 -6.19
N ARG A 252 0.19 -20.29 -5.78
CA ARG A 252 1.33 -20.44 -6.70
C ARG A 252 1.25 -21.75 -7.49
N ALA A 253 0.85 -22.84 -6.83
CA ALA A 253 0.66 -24.13 -7.48
C ALA A 253 -0.50 -24.12 -8.49
N ALA A 254 -1.59 -23.41 -8.17
CA ALA A 254 -2.79 -23.34 -8.99
C ALA A 254 -2.65 -22.42 -10.22
N LEU A 255 -1.99 -21.26 -10.11
CA LEU A 255 -1.83 -20.34 -11.24
C LEU A 255 -0.89 -20.85 -12.33
N GLY A 256 0.03 -21.76 -11.99
CA GLY A 256 1.06 -22.21 -12.92
C GLY A 256 2.06 -21.09 -13.23
N SER A 257 2.25 -20.78 -14.52
CA SER A 257 3.15 -19.69 -14.92
C SER A 257 2.48 -18.32 -14.75
N PRO A 258 3.19 -17.31 -14.20
CA PRO A 258 2.61 -16.00 -13.98
C PRO A 258 2.19 -15.38 -15.32
N VAL A 259 0.91 -15.05 -15.46
CA VAL A 259 0.41 -14.30 -16.62
C VAL A 259 0.72 -12.83 -16.38
N VAL A 260 1.63 -12.27 -17.17
CA VAL A 260 1.95 -10.84 -17.11
C VAL A 260 0.73 -10.06 -17.60
N GLU A 261 0.17 -9.22 -16.73
CA GLU A 261 -0.94 -8.34 -17.06
C GLU A 261 -0.52 -7.32 -18.14
N ASP A 262 -1.49 -6.81 -18.91
CA ASP A 262 -1.28 -5.62 -19.73
C ASP A 262 -0.74 -4.46 -18.85
N PRO A 263 0.34 -3.75 -19.24
CA PRO A 263 0.99 -2.73 -18.41
C PRO A 263 0.06 -1.59 -17.98
N ALA A 264 -0.82 -1.14 -18.88
CA ALA A 264 -1.79 -0.08 -18.56
C ALA A 264 -2.81 -0.59 -17.52
N THR A 265 -3.29 -1.82 -17.68
CA THR A 265 -4.15 -2.50 -16.71
C THR A 265 -3.47 -2.68 -15.35
N ALA A 266 -2.22 -3.13 -15.33
CA ALA A 266 -1.43 -3.31 -14.12
C ALA A 266 -1.20 -1.99 -13.38
N LEU A 267 -0.82 -0.93 -14.11
CA LEU A 267 -0.63 0.40 -13.56
C LEU A 267 -1.92 0.95 -12.96
N ARG A 268 -3.04 0.84 -13.69
CA ARG A 268 -4.37 1.26 -13.22
C ARG A 268 -4.76 0.56 -11.92
N ARG A 269 -4.58 -0.77 -11.84
CA ARG A 269 -4.86 -1.55 -10.62
C ARG A 269 -3.90 -1.17 -9.48
N ALA A 270 -2.62 -0.98 -9.76
CA ALA A 270 -1.67 -0.55 -8.73
C ALA A 270 -2.03 0.82 -8.15
N TRP A 271 -2.47 1.77 -8.98
CA TRP A 271 -2.98 3.06 -8.52
C TRP A 271 -4.24 2.95 -7.70
N HIS A 272 -5.24 2.17 -8.13
CA HIS A 272 -6.42 1.95 -7.30
C HIS A 272 -6.05 1.46 -5.90
N ARG A 273 -5.13 0.48 -5.81
CA ARG A 273 -4.66 -0.04 -4.52
C ARG A 273 -4.02 1.07 -3.69
N GLN A 274 -3.20 1.91 -4.31
CA GLN A 274 -2.54 3.03 -3.65
C GLN A 274 -3.54 4.09 -3.16
N PHE A 275 -4.49 4.51 -4.00
CA PHE A 275 -5.53 5.47 -3.65
C PHE A 275 -6.44 4.94 -2.55
N ARG A 276 -6.78 3.65 -2.60
CA ARG A 276 -7.51 2.98 -1.53
C ARG A 276 -6.69 2.95 -0.23
N ALA A 277 -5.38 2.67 -0.30
CA ALA A 277 -4.51 2.69 0.88
C ALA A 277 -4.47 4.07 1.54
N TRP A 278 -4.50 5.16 0.76
CA TRP A 278 -4.60 6.51 1.30
C TRP A 278 -5.93 6.76 2.04
N LEU A 279 -7.05 6.22 1.54
CA LEU A 279 -8.32 6.27 2.25
C LEU A 279 -8.31 5.48 3.57
N LEU A 280 -7.55 4.38 3.64
CA LEU A 280 -7.47 3.55 4.85
C LEU A 280 -6.58 4.17 5.93
N THR A 281 -5.50 4.83 5.50
CA THR A 281 -4.40 5.20 6.40
C THR A 281 -4.47 6.61 6.93
N THR A 282 -5.20 7.52 6.27
CA THR A 282 -5.16 8.96 6.54
C THR A 282 -3.71 9.47 6.70
N GLU A 283 -2.76 8.89 5.93
CA GLU A 283 -1.33 9.13 6.14
C GLU A 283 -0.99 10.60 5.85
N PRO A 284 -0.35 11.32 6.79
CA PRO A 284 0.12 12.67 6.53
C PRO A 284 1.13 12.69 5.38
N GLY A 285 1.03 13.68 4.50
CA GLY A 285 1.86 13.79 3.30
C GLY A 285 1.30 13.08 2.08
N CYS A 286 0.09 12.49 2.17
CA CYS A 286 -0.61 11.96 1.01
C CYS A 286 -0.81 13.07 -0.06
N PRO A 287 -0.50 12.81 -1.35
CA PRO A 287 -0.70 13.76 -2.44
C PRO A 287 -2.16 14.13 -2.71
N LEU A 288 -3.11 13.30 -2.28
CA LEU A 288 -4.53 13.50 -2.49
C LEU A 288 -5.26 13.62 -1.16
N ASP A 289 -6.20 14.56 -1.06
CA ASP A 289 -7.17 14.52 0.03
C ASP A 289 -8.13 13.31 -0.13
N ALA A 290 -8.97 13.07 0.89
CA ALA A 290 -9.87 11.92 0.88
C ALA A 290 -10.89 11.95 -0.27
N ASP A 291 -11.33 13.11 -0.75
CA ASP A 291 -12.30 13.22 -1.84
C ASP A 291 -11.61 12.96 -3.18
N ALA A 292 -10.44 13.55 -3.41
CA ALA A 292 -9.60 13.29 -4.57
C ALA A 292 -9.14 11.83 -4.64
N ALA A 293 -8.71 11.23 -3.52
CA ALA A 293 -8.35 9.82 -3.46
C ALA A 293 -9.55 8.90 -3.75
N THR A 294 -10.76 9.26 -3.29
CA THR A 294 -12.00 8.53 -3.61
C THR A 294 -12.32 8.58 -5.10
N ALA A 295 -12.27 9.78 -5.70
CA ALA A 295 -12.46 9.96 -7.13
C ALA A 295 -11.41 9.19 -7.94
N ALA A 296 -10.15 9.25 -7.51
CA ALA A 296 -9.05 8.57 -8.16
C ALA A 296 -9.17 7.04 -8.10
N ALA A 297 -9.47 6.48 -6.93
CA ALA A 297 -9.69 5.04 -6.76
C ALA A 297 -10.86 4.54 -7.63
N THR A 298 -11.95 5.32 -7.70
CA THR A 298 -13.14 5.00 -8.51
C THR A 298 -12.83 5.07 -10.01
N ALA A 299 -12.08 6.08 -10.46
CA ALA A 299 -11.69 6.23 -11.85
C ALA A 299 -10.79 5.09 -12.36
N THR A 300 -10.07 4.43 -11.45
CA THR A 300 -9.17 3.30 -11.75
C THR A 300 -9.84 1.92 -11.68
N LEU A 301 -11.15 1.83 -11.46
CA LEU A 301 -11.87 0.55 -11.44
C LEU A 301 -11.82 -0.17 -12.80
N ASP A 302 -11.91 -1.51 -12.75
CA ASP A 302 -12.11 -2.33 -13.96
C ASP A 302 -13.46 -1.98 -14.60
N PRO A 303 -13.60 -2.02 -15.94
CA PRO A 303 -14.88 -1.84 -16.60
C PRO A 303 -15.95 -2.79 -16.02
N GLY A 304 -17.09 -2.23 -15.61
CA GLY A 304 -18.18 -2.97 -14.99
C GLY A 304 -17.99 -3.32 -13.52
N ASP A 305 -16.85 -2.97 -12.91
CA ASP A 305 -16.53 -3.21 -11.49
C ASP A 305 -16.98 -4.60 -11.00
N PRO A 306 -16.46 -5.69 -11.59
CA PRO A 306 -16.98 -7.04 -11.34
C PRO A 306 -16.88 -7.50 -9.88
N GLN A 307 -16.10 -6.79 -9.06
CA GLN A 307 -15.87 -7.10 -7.63
C GLN A 307 -16.59 -6.14 -6.68
N GLY A 308 -17.31 -5.15 -7.19
CA GLY A 308 -18.02 -4.16 -6.38
C GLY A 308 -17.09 -3.27 -5.56
N HIS A 309 -15.87 -3.00 -6.02
CA HIS A 309 -14.91 -2.13 -5.32
C HIS A 309 -15.39 -0.69 -5.23
N GLY A 310 -16.20 -0.22 -6.18
CA GLY A 310 -16.80 1.13 -6.13
C GLY A 310 -17.68 1.34 -4.90
N ALA A 311 -18.53 0.37 -4.58
CA ALA A 311 -19.34 0.41 -3.35
C ALA A 311 -18.46 0.41 -2.09
N ARG A 312 -17.36 -0.34 -2.10
CA ARG A 312 -16.40 -0.38 -0.99
C ARG A 312 -15.65 0.94 -0.81
N ILE A 313 -15.24 1.59 -1.90
CA ILE A 313 -14.61 2.91 -1.87
C ILE A 313 -15.57 3.93 -1.27
N ALA A 314 -16.83 3.95 -1.70
CA ALA A 314 -17.84 4.85 -1.16
C ALA A 314 -18.04 4.62 0.35
N ALA A 315 -18.14 3.36 0.76
CA ALA A 315 -18.26 3.00 2.17
C ALA A 315 -17.02 3.40 2.99
N LEU A 316 -15.79 3.26 2.44
CA LEU A 316 -14.57 3.74 3.11
C LEU A 316 -14.62 5.26 3.30
N ARG A 317 -15.06 5.99 2.28
CA ARG A 317 -15.19 7.45 2.37
C ARG A 317 -16.20 7.86 3.44
N ASP A 318 -17.31 7.14 3.56
CA ASP A 318 -18.29 7.38 4.62
C ASP A 318 -17.78 7.01 6.01
N ALA A 319 -16.99 5.94 6.12
CA ALA A 319 -16.35 5.55 7.37
C ALA A 319 -15.36 6.62 7.87
N LEU A 320 -14.67 7.33 6.98
CA LEU A 320 -13.78 8.44 7.33
C LEU A 320 -14.51 9.63 7.97
N LYS A 321 -15.83 9.77 7.74
CA LYS A 321 -16.65 10.82 8.36
C LYS A 321 -17.05 10.47 9.80
N ILE A 322 -16.81 9.23 10.24
CA ILE A 322 -17.13 8.79 11.60
C ILE A 322 -16.04 9.31 12.56
N PRO A 323 -16.43 10.05 13.63
CA PRO A 323 -15.47 10.52 14.63
C PRO A 323 -14.66 9.37 15.24
N ALA A 324 -13.34 9.55 15.34
CA ALA A 324 -12.45 8.53 15.91
C ALA A 324 -12.65 8.34 17.43
N VAL A 325 -13.10 9.39 18.12
CA VAL A 325 -13.38 9.36 19.55
C VAL A 325 -14.88 9.56 19.74
N PRO A 326 -15.61 8.57 20.28
CA PRO A 326 -17.02 8.74 20.59
C PRO A 326 -17.20 9.77 21.71
N ALA A 327 -18.37 10.39 21.80
CA ALA A 327 -18.67 11.29 22.91
C ALA A 327 -18.65 10.54 24.25
N LYS A 328 -18.20 11.16 25.35
CA LYS A 328 -18.04 10.51 26.67
C LYS A 328 -19.28 9.80 27.23
N LYS A 329 -20.47 10.13 26.75
CA LYS A 329 -21.77 9.55 27.15
C LYS A 329 -22.54 9.00 25.94
N SER A 330 -21.83 8.50 24.94
CA SER A 330 -22.46 7.96 23.74
C SER A 330 -23.11 6.61 23.99
N PHE A 331 -24.06 6.23 23.14
CA PHE A 331 -24.61 4.89 23.17
C PHE A 331 -23.54 3.86 22.77
N LEU A 332 -23.72 2.59 23.16
CA LEU A 332 -22.82 1.50 22.77
C LEU A 332 -22.65 1.42 21.24
N SER A 333 -23.71 1.64 20.48
CA SER A 333 -23.65 1.65 19.01
C SER A 333 -22.69 2.71 18.47
N ASP A 334 -22.62 3.89 19.10
CA ASP A 334 -21.70 4.94 18.67
C ASP A 334 -20.25 4.61 19.04
N ALA A 335 -20.05 3.98 20.20
CA ALA A 335 -18.73 3.49 20.62
C ALA A 335 -18.23 2.42 19.65
N LEU A 336 -19.06 1.42 19.33
CA LEU A 336 -18.75 0.39 18.33
C LEU A 336 -18.56 1.00 16.94
N ARG A 337 -19.36 2.01 16.57
CA ARG A 337 -19.22 2.69 15.28
C ARG A 337 -17.86 3.40 15.17
N ALA A 338 -17.40 4.03 16.24
CA ALA A 338 -16.08 4.67 16.31
C ALA A 338 -14.92 3.70 16.55
N TRP A 339 -15.21 2.45 16.96
CA TRP A 339 -14.22 1.45 17.36
C TRP A 339 -13.40 0.94 16.16
N GLY A 340 -12.36 1.67 15.80
CA GLY A 340 -11.35 1.29 14.82
C GLY A 340 -9.95 1.67 15.28
N PRO A 341 -8.91 1.43 14.45
CA PRO A 341 -7.58 1.94 14.75
C PRO A 341 -7.62 3.47 14.94
N PRO A 342 -6.88 4.02 15.91
CA PRO A 342 -6.76 5.46 16.04
C PRO A 342 -6.17 6.05 14.75
N PRO A 343 -6.52 7.30 14.38
CA PRO A 343 -6.03 7.93 13.15
C PRO A 343 -4.51 7.91 12.99
N ALA A 344 -3.77 7.97 14.10
CA ALA A 344 -2.31 8.03 14.13
C ALA A 344 -1.62 6.67 14.41
N GLY A 345 -2.37 5.64 14.80
CA GLY A 345 -1.85 4.32 15.14
C GLY A 345 -2.27 3.29 14.10
N GLN A 346 -1.56 3.26 12.98
CA GLN A 346 -1.81 2.27 11.95
C GLN A 346 -1.57 0.85 12.49
N PRO A 347 -2.34 -0.16 12.04
CA PRO A 347 -1.86 -1.54 12.04
C PRO A 347 -0.49 -1.60 11.33
N GLU A 348 0.54 -2.04 12.04
CA GLU A 348 1.89 -2.16 11.49
C GLU A 348 1.98 -3.41 10.59
N PHE A 349 2.20 -3.21 9.29
CA PHE A 349 2.66 -4.30 8.42
C PHE A 349 4.16 -4.50 8.64
N ARG A 350 4.53 -5.07 9.78
CA ARG A 350 5.91 -5.49 10.04
C ARG A 350 6.15 -6.82 9.35
N VAL A 351 6.84 -6.79 8.21
CA VAL A 351 7.50 -7.99 7.70
C VAL A 351 8.84 -8.09 8.42
N THR A 352 8.83 -8.64 9.62
CA THR A 352 10.09 -9.04 10.28
C THR A 352 10.56 -10.33 9.61
N ALA A 353 11.49 -10.21 8.66
CA ALA A 353 12.19 -11.36 8.10
C ALA A 353 13.17 -11.91 9.15
N SER A 354 12.67 -12.71 10.08
CA SER A 354 13.49 -13.63 10.86
C SER A 354 13.47 -14.99 10.16
N ALA A 355 14.55 -15.76 10.26
CA ALA A 355 14.71 -17.03 9.56
C ALA A 355 13.58 -18.02 9.91
N GLY A 356 12.51 -18.02 9.11
CA GLY A 356 11.39 -18.97 9.18
C GLY A 356 10.04 -18.46 9.66
N SER A 357 9.82 -17.16 9.90
CA SER A 357 8.48 -16.64 10.26
C SER A 357 8.27 -15.19 9.83
N MET A 358 7.21 -14.96 9.05
CA MET A 358 6.60 -13.64 8.86
C MET A 358 5.50 -13.48 9.90
N SER A 359 5.69 -12.57 10.85
CA SER A 359 4.68 -12.18 11.83
C SER A 359 4.38 -10.71 11.66
N THR A 360 3.13 -10.35 11.42
CA THR A 360 2.65 -8.99 11.67
C THR A 360 2.02 -8.92 13.04
N SER A 361 2.42 -7.90 13.80
CA SER A 361 1.72 -7.53 15.02
C SER A 361 1.01 -6.20 14.78
N PHE A 362 -0.27 -6.16 15.10
CA PHE A 362 -1.03 -4.92 15.15
C PHE A 362 -0.90 -4.35 16.57
N LEU A 363 0.14 -3.55 16.82
CA LEU A 363 0.26 -2.81 18.08
C LEU A 363 -0.76 -1.66 18.07
N GLN A 364 -1.99 -1.94 18.49
CA GLN A 364 -3.00 -0.92 18.73
C GLN A 364 -2.78 -0.31 20.13
N GLU A 365 -2.79 1.03 20.22
CA GLU A 365 -3.12 1.70 21.49
C GLU A 365 -4.48 1.19 21.99
N ALA A 366 -4.69 1.18 23.32
CA ALA A 366 -5.89 0.63 23.94
C ALA A 366 -7.16 1.05 23.17
N PRO A 367 -8.03 0.10 22.79
CA PRO A 367 -9.13 0.37 21.88
C PRO A 367 -10.04 1.47 22.43
N ALA A 368 -10.61 2.29 21.53
CA ALA A 368 -11.57 3.35 21.89
C ALA A 368 -12.79 2.83 22.67
N TYR A 369 -13.01 1.52 22.65
CA TYR A 369 -14.02 0.80 23.41
C TYR A 369 -13.40 -0.48 23.98
N ALA A 370 -13.56 -0.70 25.28
CA ALA A 370 -13.22 -1.95 25.96
C ALA A 370 -14.55 -2.63 26.35
N PRO A 371 -14.89 -3.79 25.77
CA PRO A 371 -16.17 -4.43 26.07
C PRO A 371 -16.22 -4.90 27.53
N ALA A 372 -17.32 -4.62 28.21
CA ALA A 372 -17.61 -5.14 29.54
C ALA A 372 -18.66 -6.25 29.45
N ILE A 373 -18.65 -7.16 30.43
CA ILE A 373 -19.65 -8.24 30.53
C ILE A 373 -21.08 -7.66 30.59
N SER A 374 -21.26 -6.49 31.21
CA SER A 374 -22.53 -5.78 31.23
C SER A 374 -23.04 -5.33 29.85
N ASP A 375 -22.19 -5.30 28.83
CA ASP A 375 -22.56 -4.91 27.47
C ASP A 375 -23.12 -6.09 26.66
N ALA A 376 -22.99 -7.34 27.14
CA ALA A 376 -23.24 -8.55 26.36
C ALA A 376 -24.64 -8.61 25.71
N ASP A 377 -25.70 -8.31 26.47
CA ASP A 377 -27.07 -8.27 25.94
C ASP A 377 -27.19 -7.27 24.78
N ARG A 378 -26.63 -6.07 24.96
CA ARG A 378 -26.71 -5.01 23.96
C ARG A 378 -25.81 -5.28 22.75
N LEU A 379 -24.70 -5.98 22.93
CA LEU A 379 -23.85 -6.44 21.84
C LEU A 379 -24.58 -7.46 20.97
N ILE A 380 -25.28 -8.43 21.56
CA ILE A 380 -26.10 -9.42 20.85
C ILE A 380 -27.21 -8.74 20.03
N GLU A 381 -27.86 -7.71 20.58
CA GLU A 381 -28.85 -6.91 19.84
C GLU A 381 -28.25 -6.19 18.62
N LEU A 382 -26.96 -5.83 18.67
CA LEU A 382 -26.28 -5.06 17.63
C LEU A 382 -25.60 -5.92 16.56
N VAL A 383 -25.54 -7.26 16.69
CA VAL A 383 -24.88 -8.14 15.70
C VAL A 383 -25.42 -7.98 14.28
N GLY A 384 -26.71 -7.67 14.13
CA GLY A 384 -27.35 -7.44 12.82
C GLY A 384 -27.27 -5.99 12.31
N ASP A 385 -26.56 -5.10 13.00
CA ASP A 385 -26.53 -3.68 12.65
C ASP A 385 -25.61 -3.43 11.45
N ALA A 386 -26.23 -3.22 10.28
CA ALA A 386 -25.54 -3.01 9.00
C ALA A 386 -24.95 -1.60 8.82
N ARG A 387 -25.11 -0.68 9.79
CA ARG A 387 -24.55 0.67 9.66
C ARG A 387 -23.01 0.60 9.61
N PRO A 388 -22.34 1.43 8.80
CA PRO A 388 -20.89 1.40 8.68
C PRO A 388 -20.20 1.87 9.96
N SER A 389 -19.09 1.22 10.30
CA SER A 389 -18.17 1.60 11.36
C SER A 389 -16.86 2.16 10.79
N ARG A 390 -16.05 2.77 11.66
CA ARG A 390 -14.69 3.23 11.34
C ARG A 390 -13.71 2.06 11.19
N PHE A 391 -14.02 0.91 11.78
CA PHE A 391 -13.19 -0.27 11.60
C PHE A 391 -13.24 -0.69 10.14
N HIS A 392 -12.08 -0.98 9.60
CA HIS A 392 -11.91 -1.51 8.28
C HIS A 392 -10.86 -2.61 8.34
N ASP A 393 -10.96 -3.55 7.43
CA ASP A 393 -9.93 -4.54 7.20
C ASP A 393 -9.58 -4.60 5.70
N PHE A 394 -8.92 -5.68 5.29
CA PHE A 394 -8.52 -5.87 3.90
C PHE A 394 -9.71 -5.87 2.92
N ALA A 395 -10.91 -6.26 3.33
CA ALA A 395 -12.11 -6.32 2.49
C ALA A 395 -12.79 -4.95 2.36
N GLY A 396 -12.63 -4.06 3.34
CA GLY A 396 -13.28 -2.76 3.34
C GLY A 396 -13.74 -2.34 4.74
N PRO A 397 -14.61 -1.33 4.83
CA PRO A 397 -15.19 -0.91 6.10
C PRO A 397 -16.12 -1.99 6.62
N ARG A 398 -16.09 -2.19 7.92
CA ARG A 398 -16.91 -3.17 8.65
C ARG A 398 -18.14 -2.50 9.25
N THR A 399 -19.14 -3.29 9.60
CA THR A 399 -20.39 -2.76 10.18
C THR A 399 -20.30 -2.61 11.70
N ILE A 400 -21.29 -1.96 12.31
CA ILE A 400 -21.47 -1.98 13.77
C ILE A 400 -21.67 -3.42 14.25
N GLY A 401 -22.38 -4.25 13.49
CA GLY A 401 -22.57 -5.68 13.79
C GLY A 401 -21.29 -6.49 13.79
N ASP A 402 -20.39 -6.26 12.82
CA ASP A 402 -19.07 -6.87 12.80
C ASP A 402 -18.25 -6.50 14.05
N ASN A 403 -18.30 -5.22 14.45
CA ASN A 403 -17.68 -4.76 15.68
C ASN A 403 -18.35 -5.34 16.93
N ALA A 404 -19.68 -5.52 16.95
CA ALA A 404 -20.38 -6.17 18.05
C ALA A 404 -19.91 -7.64 18.22
N LEU A 405 -19.75 -8.36 17.11
CA LEU A 405 -19.20 -9.72 17.11
C LEU A 405 -17.76 -9.77 17.62
N ARG A 406 -16.91 -8.81 17.22
CA ARG A 406 -15.54 -8.70 17.76
C ARG A 406 -15.55 -8.45 19.27
N ALA A 407 -16.43 -7.58 19.77
CA ALA A 407 -16.57 -7.36 21.21
C ALA A 407 -17.01 -8.62 21.95
N LEU A 408 -17.99 -9.35 21.40
CA LEU A 408 -18.42 -10.64 21.96
C LEU A 408 -17.28 -11.66 21.92
N ALA A 409 -16.52 -11.73 20.84
CA ALA A 409 -15.37 -12.63 20.74
C ALA A 409 -14.29 -12.31 21.78
N GLN A 410 -14.05 -11.02 22.08
CA GLN A 410 -13.15 -10.62 23.16
C GLN A 410 -13.66 -11.04 24.55
N LEU A 411 -14.96 -10.88 24.82
CA LEU A 411 -15.58 -11.31 26.08
C LEU A 411 -15.58 -12.85 26.23
N MET A 412 -15.80 -13.58 25.14
CA MET A 412 -15.91 -15.04 25.14
C MET A 412 -14.57 -15.75 24.93
N GLN A 413 -13.53 -15.02 24.53
CA GLN A 413 -12.23 -15.54 24.07
C GLN A 413 -12.33 -16.59 22.94
N LYS A 414 -13.43 -16.58 22.19
CA LYS A 414 -13.72 -17.47 21.06
C LYS A 414 -14.69 -16.80 20.11
N ASP A 415 -14.75 -17.28 18.87
CA ASP A 415 -15.74 -16.80 17.91
C ASP A 415 -17.18 -17.16 18.37
N PRO A 416 -18.08 -16.18 18.61
CA PRO A 416 -19.45 -16.45 19.02
C PRO A 416 -20.23 -17.28 17.99
N ARG A 417 -19.84 -17.26 16.71
CA ARG A 417 -20.47 -18.04 15.64
C ARG A 417 -20.37 -19.55 15.85
N ALA A 418 -19.34 -20.01 16.56
CA ALA A 418 -19.20 -21.42 16.91
C ALA A 418 -20.36 -21.92 17.78
N ALA A 419 -20.99 -21.06 18.58
CA ALA A 419 -22.12 -21.41 19.43
C ALA A 419 -23.39 -21.78 18.65
N ILE A 420 -23.50 -21.32 17.40
CA ILE A 420 -24.62 -21.60 16.49
C ILE A 420 -24.20 -22.48 15.31
N SER A 421 -23.07 -23.19 15.43
CA SER A 421 -22.53 -24.08 14.39
C SER A 421 -22.33 -23.41 13.03
N ARG A 422 -22.01 -22.11 13.04
CA ARG A 422 -21.77 -21.34 11.81
C ARG A 422 -20.27 -21.37 11.50
N ASP A 423 -19.94 -21.68 10.26
CA ASP A 423 -18.56 -21.67 9.74
C ASP A 423 -18.00 -20.24 9.79
N GLY A 424 -16.97 -20.04 10.62
CA GLY A 424 -16.31 -18.75 10.80
C GLY A 424 -15.39 -18.36 9.64
N ASP A 425 -15.03 -19.34 8.80
CA ASP A 425 -14.07 -19.21 7.71
C ASP A 425 -14.73 -18.93 6.36
N ARG A 426 -16.03 -18.57 6.36
CA ARG A 426 -16.74 -18.16 5.14
C ARG A 426 -17.09 -16.68 5.17
N PRO A 427 -16.89 -15.95 4.05
CA PRO A 427 -17.52 -14.65 3.92
C PRO A 427 -19.03 -14.83 3.94
N TRP A 428 -19.74 -13.93 4.59
CA TRP A 428 -21.20 -13.94 4.60
C TRP A 428 -21.78 -12.79 3.80
N THR A 429 -22.91 -13.05 3.16
CA THR A 429 -23.80 -12.06 2.56
C THR A 429 -24.60 -11.31 3.63
N ASP A 430 -25.21 -10.18 3.27
CA ASP A 430 -26.11 -9.42 4.17
C ASP A 430 -27.22 -10.28 4.76
N ARG A 431 -27.74 -11.23 3.96
CA ARG A 431 -28.73 -12.20 4.38
C ARG A 431 -28.18 -13.12 5.47
N GLU A 432 -27.01 -13.69 5.24
CA GLU A 432 -26.35 -14.60 6.18
C GLU A 432 -25.95 -13.89 7.48
N GLN A 433 -25.57 -12.61 7.40
CA GLN A 433 -25.34 -11.78 8.58
C GLN A 433 -26.63 -11.62 9.41
N SER A 434 -27.75 -11.32 8.74
CA SER A 434 -29.07 -11.19 9.40
C SER A 434 -29.54 -12.50 10.03
N GLU A 435 -29.37 -13.63 9.33
CA GLU A 435 -29.69 -14.97 9.83
C GLU A 435 -28.80 -15.35 11.03
N THR A 436 -27.51 -15.02 10.98
CA THR A 436 -26.57 -15.23 12.10
C THR A 436 -26.96 -14.39 13.31
N ALA A 437 -27.32 -13.12 13.11
CA ALA A 437 -27.77 -12.24 14.20
C ALA A 437 -29.01 -12.81 14.90
N ALA A 438 -30.00 -13.27 14.15
CA ALA A 438 -31.20 -13.89 14.70
C ALA A 438 -30.88 -15.19 15.46
N ALA A 439 -30.03 -16.05 14.90
CA ALA A 439 -29.62 -17.30 15.55
C ALA A 439 -28.84 -17.05 16.86
N LEU A 440 -27.94 -16.07 16.88
CA LEU A 440 -27.21 -15.68 18.08
C LEU A 440 -28.13 -15.08 19.15
N GLN A 441 -29.15 -14.30 18.75
CA GLN A 441 -30.16 -13.79 19.68
C GLN A 441 -30.95 -14.92 20.34
N THR A 442 -31.44 -15.88 19.55
CA THR A 442 -32.13 -17.07 20.08
C THR A 442 -31.23 -17.87 21.01
N TRP A 443 -30.01 -18.18 20.58
CA TRP A 443 -29.04 -18.91 21.39
C TRP A 443 -28.75 -18.18 22.71
N TRP A 444 -28.57 -16.86 22.67
CA TRP A 444 -28.33 -16.04 23.85
C TRP A 444 -29.49 -16.11 24.83
N GLN A 445 -30.74 -16.03 24.37
CA GLN A 445 -31.92 -16.15 25.24
C GLN A 445 -31.97 -17.49 25.98
N GLU A 446 -31.56 -18.58 25.32
CA GLU A 446 -31.54 -19.93 25.89
C GLU A 446 -30.36 -20.17 26.84
N HIS A 447 -29.20 -19.56 26.56
CA HIS A 447 -27.93 -19.88 27.24
C HIS A 447 -27.34 -18.73 28.07
N ARG A 448 -28.05 -17.60 28.20
CA ARG A 448 -27.56 -16.36 28.83
C ARG A 448 -26.83 -16.58 30.14
N ALA A 449 -27.45 -17.30 31.08
CA ALA A 449 -26.86 -17.51 32.41
C ALA A 449 -25.54 -18.28 32.35
N GLY A 450 -25.47 -19.35 31.55
CA GLY A 450 -24.26 -20.15 31.38
C GLY A 450 -23.17 -19.42 30.61
N ALA A 451 -23.52 -18.68 29.56
CA ALA A 451 -22.57 -17.89 28.79
C ALA A 451 -21.96 -16.76 29.63
N MET A 452 -22.77 -16.08 30.45
CA MET A 452 -22.28 -15.03 31.36
C MET A 452 -21.36 -15.60 32.45
N ALA A 453 -21.65 -16.78 32.99
CA ALA A 453 -20.76 -17.45 33.94
C ALA A 453 -19.39 -17.75 33.31
N GLN A 454 -19.37 -18.29 32.07
CA GLN A 454 -18.13 -18.55 31.33
C GLN A 454 -17.31 -17.28 31.08
N MET A 455 -17.96 -16.15 30.76
CA MET A 455 -17.26 -14.87 30.57
C MET A 455 -16.66 -14.31 31.87
N VAL A 456 -17.29 -14.56 33.03
CA VAL A 456 -16.82 -14.09 34.34
C VAL A 456 -15.67 -14.94 34.86
N GLU A 457 -15.72 -16.25 34.69
CA GLU A 457 -14.76 -17.20 35.28
C GLU A 457 -13.36 -17.08 34.66
N GLY A 458 -13.22 -16.55 33.44
CA GLY A 458 -11.91 -16.33 32.80
C GLY A 458 -11.08 -17.60 32.52
N ASP A 459 -11.53 -18.77 33.00
CA ASP A 459 -10.95 -20.09 32.79
C ASP A 459 -11.37 -20.62 31.41
N VAL A 460 -10.80 -20.03 30.37
CA VAL A 460 -10.77 -20.65 29.04
C VAL A 460 -9.32 -21.02 28.77
N LYS A 461 -8.95 -22.26 29.13
CA LYS A 461 -7.72 -22.85 28.57
C LYS A 461 -7.88 -22.96 27.05
N PRO A 462 -6.82 -22.67 26.27
CA PRO A 462 -6.84 -22.79 24.82
C PRO A 462 -7.18 -24.20 24.34
#